data_AF-U3TXI8-F1
#
_entry.id   AF-U3TXI8-F1
#
_cell.length_a   1.000
_cell.length_b   1.000
_cell.length_c   1.000
_cell.angle_alpha   90.00
_cell.angle_beta   90.00
_cell.angle_gamma   90.00
#
_symmetry.space_group_name_H-M   'P 1'
#
loop_
_entity.id
_entity.type
_entity.pdbx_description
1 polymer ?
#
loop_
_entity_poly.entity_id
_entity_poly.type
_entity_poly.pdbx_seq_one_letter_code
_entity_poly.pdbx_strand_id
1 'polypeptide(L)'
;MTDVTVKSLAAEIQTPVDRLVQQFADAGIRKSENDTVSQQEKETLLSHLNREHGQTGSGKLTLQRKTRSTLNIPGTGGKSKSVQIEVRKKRTYVKGDADAEQAQAEAEAEAQREAEEQARREAEQKAQREAEEKAKREAADKAKREAAENEKVTNQPTDEMTKAAQSDKARREAEAAELKRKAEEEARRKLEENARRAAEEARRLAEEKAAEWENQRKKIRATTTSRLQLMPVRQKTKTIAKSKAVVVAPAPPRQRVRPKKATSTLKPKLTVKKRVHRYAAVKVANIVNQARCSRASTNLLRR
;
A
#
# COMPACT_ATOMS: atom_id res chain seq x y z
N MET A 1 6.14 38.97 25.29
CA MET A 1 6.28 39.37 23.88
C MET A 1 5.87 40.84 23.72
N THR A 2 6.05 41.43 22.54
CA THR A 2 5.45 42.71 22.18
C THR A 2 3.95 42.57 21.90
N ASP A 3 3.18 43.58 22.32
CA ASP A 3 1.76 43.65 22.00
C ASP A 3 1.54 44.01 20.53
N VAL A 4 0.49 43.44 19.91
CA VAL A 4 0.19 43.62 18.48
C VAL A 4 -1.23 44.15 18.35
N THR A 5 -1.46 45.14 17.48
CA THR A 5 -2.81 45.69 17.27
C THR A 5 -3.71 44.71 16.51
N VAL A 6 -5.03 44.78 16.73
CA VAL A 6 -6.00 43.92 16.04
C VAL A 6 -5.89 44.04 14.51
N LYS A 7 -5.66 45.26 13.98
CA LYS A 7 -5.36 45.50 12.55
C LYS A 7 -4.14 44.74 12.03
N SER A 8 -3.01 44.81 12.73
CA SER A 8 -1.79 44.10 12.31
C SER A 8 -1.96 42.58 12.39
N LEU A 9 -2.61 42.08 13.46
CA LEU A 9 -2.91 40.66 13.63
C LEU A 9 -3.87 40.12 12.55
N ALA A 10 -4.87 40.90 12.17
CA ALA A 10 -5.80 40.58 11.09
C ALA A 10 -5.10 40.47 9.72
N ALA A 11 -4.18 41.39 9.43
CA ALA A 11 -3.38 41.36 8.20
C ALA A 11 -2.42 40.15 8.15
N GLU A 12 -1.77 39.82 9.27
CA GLU A 12 -0.89 38.66 9.40
C GLU A 12 -1.64 37.32 9.19
N ILE A 13 -2.83 37.17 9.81
CA ILE A 13 -3.67 35.96 9.71
C ILE A 13 -4.58 35.99 8.46
N GLN A 14 -4.48 37.03 7.62
CA GLN A 14 -5.28 37.21 6.39
C GLN A 14 -6.80 37.08 6.61
N THR A 15 -7.28 37.54 7.78
CA THR A 15 -8.68 37.47 8.20
C THR A 15 -9.25 38.89 8.27
N PRO A 16 -10.48 39.17 7.78
CA PRO A 16 -11.06 40.50 7.87
C PRO A 16 -11.20 40.95 9.32
N VAL A 17 -10.88 42.22 9.58
CA VAL A 17 -10.81 42.81 10.94
C VAL A 17 -12.11 42.61 11.71
N ASP A 18 -13.26 42.85 11.06
CA ASP A 18 -14.60 42.67 11.64
C ASP A 18 -14.81 41.26 12.21
N ARG A 19 -14.35 40.24 11.46
CA ARG A 19 -14.47 38.84 11.89
C ARG A 19 -13.56 38.56 13.06
N LEU A 20 -12.34 39.10 13.07
CA LEU A 20 -11.42 38.94 14.20
C LEU A 20 -11.97 39.61 15.48
N VAL A 21 -12.54 40.81 15.35
CA VAL A 21 -13.24 41.52 16.44
C VAL A 21 -14.44 40.70 16.95
N GLN A 22 -15.25 40.15 16.05
CA GLN A 22 -16.36 39.27 16.42
C GLN A 22 -15.87 38.05 17.23
N GLN A 23 -14.78 37.41 16.82
CA GLN A 23 -14.26 36.24 17.53
C GLN A 23 -13.63 36.54 18.87
N PHE A 24 -13.01 37.71 19.04
CA PHE A 24 -12.62 38.17 20.36
C PHE A 24 -13.86 38.35 21.25
N ALA A 25 -14.95 38.94 20.74
CA ALA A 25 -16.19 39.08 21.48
C ALA A 25 -16.85 37.73 21.83
N ASP A 26 -16.84 36.75 20.93
CA ASP A 26 -17.31 35.38 21.16
C ASP A 26 -16.44 34.66 22.23
N ALA A 27 -15.12 34.92 22.24
CA ALA A 27 -14.20 34.49 23.27
C ALA A 27 -14.30 35.28 24.60
N GLY A 28 -15.21 36.26 24.70
CA GLY A 28 -15.47 37.06 25.90
C GLY A 28 -14.61 38.33 26.05
N ILE A 29 -13.76 38.65 25.07
CA ILE A 29 -12.81 39.77 25.10
C ILE A 29 -13.31 40.85 24.13
N ARG A 30 -13.80 41.99 24.62
CA ARG A 30 -14.25 43.09 23.73
C ARG A 30 -13.08 43.98 23.35
N LYS A 31 -12.75 44.04 22.06
CA LYS A 31 -11.70 44.87 21.46
C LYS A 31 -12.21 45.55 20.19
N SER A 32 -11.71 46.74 19.91
CA SER A 32 -11.89 47.46 18.65
C SER A 32 -10.70 47.21 17.71
N GLU A 33 -10.82 47.64 16.46
CA GLU A 33 -9.80 47.44 15.43
C GLU A 33 -8.40 48.02 15.78
N ASN A 34 -8.38 49.08 16.59
CA ASN A 34 -7.17 49.82 16.93
C ASN A 34 -6.56 49.38 18.27
N ASP A 35 -7.25 48.51 19.03
CA ASP A 35 -6.75 48.05 20.33
C ASP A 35 -5.56 47.10 20.19
N THR A 36 -4.76 47.01 21.26
CA THR A 36 -3.69 46.05 21.41
C THR A 36 -4.19 44.70 21.94
N VAL A 37 -3.57 43.63 21.44
CA VAL A 37 -3.81 42.24 21.82
C VAL A 37 -2.57 41.68 22.50
N SER A 38 -2.72 41.37 23.78
CA SER A 38 -1.70 40.71 24.61
C SER A 38 -1.58 39.21 24.25
N GLN A 39 -0.51 38.58 24.71
CA GLN A 39 -0.27 37.16 24.43
C GLN A 39 -1.34 36.23 25.05
N GLN A 40 -1.83 36.54 26.25
CA GLN A 40 -2.89 35.76 26.92
C GLN A 40 -4.23 35.82 26.15
N GLU A 41 -4.53 36.98 25.55
CA GLU A 41 -5.73 37.15 24.72
C GLU A 41 -5.60 36.36 23.40
N LYS A 42 -4.39 36.28 22.81
CA LYS A 42 -4.10 35.42 21.65
C LYS A 42 -4.30 33.94 21.99
N GLU A 43 -3.80 33.47 23.14
CA GLU A 43 -3.96 32.08 23.60
C GLU A 43 -5.43 31.74 23.90
N THR A 44 -6.19 32.71 24.43
CA THR A 44 -7.63 32.58 24.67
C THR A 44 -8.40 32.48 23.35
N LEU A 45 -8.10 33.34 22.37
CA LEU A 45 -8.65 33.26 21.01
C LEU A 45 -8.33 31.90 20.37
N LEU A 46 -7.06 31.47 20.37
CA LEU A 46 -6.67 30.16 19.82
C LEU A 46 -7.42 29.01 20.49
N SER A 47 -7.62 29.06 21.81
CA SER A 47 -8.41 28.07 22.55
C SER A 47 -9.89 28.06 22.12
N HIS A 48 -10.47 29.24 21.86
CA HIS A 48 -11.83 29.36 21.30
C HIS A 48 -11.91 28.76 19.89
N LEU A 49 -11.01 29.20 18.98
CA LEU A 49 -10.92 28.73 17.60
C LEU A 49 -10.78 27.21 17.51
N ASN A 50 -9.87 26.63 18.30
CA ASN A 50 -9.64 25.20 18.33
C ASN A 50 -10.87 24.43 18.85
N ARG A 51 -11.62 25.01 19.79
CA ARG A 51 -12.87 24.42 20.27
C ARG A 51 -13.99 24.50 19.22
N GLU A 52 -14.17 25.64 18.55
CA GLU A 52 -15.14 25.83 17.46
C GLU A 52 -14.85 24.96 16.24
N HIS A 53 -13.57 24.84 15.86
CA HIS A 53 -13.12 24.03 14.73
C HIS A 53 -13.01 22.53 15.06
N GLY A 54 -13.45 22.11 16.25
CA GLY A 54 -13.65 20.70 16.61
C GLY A 54 -12.38 19.96 17.06
N GLN A 55 -11.30 20.66 17.40
CA GLN A 55 -10.09 20.09 17.97
C GLN A 55 -10.30 19.60 19.42
N THR A 56 -11.24 20.22 20.14
CA THR A 56 -11.68 19.79 21.49
C THR A 56 -13.16 19.36 21.53
N GLY A 57 -14.01 19.92 20.65
CA GLY A 57 -15.46 19.71 20.66
C GLY A 57 -15.94 18.69 19.62
N SER A 58 -15.96 17.40 19.98
CA SER A 58 -16.40 16.28 19.13
C SER A 58 -15.71 16.23 17.74
N GLY A 59 -14.68 15.40 17.59
CA GLY A 59 -13.91 15.24 16.35
C GLY A 59 -14.67 14.56 15.20
N LYS A 60 -15.90 15.01 14.89
CA LYS A 60 -16.88 14.39 13.99
C LYS A 60 -17.35 15.38 12.94
N LEU A 61 -16.51 15.63 11.93
CA LEU A 61 -16.84 16.55 10.84
C LEU A 61 -17.84 15.91 9.85
N THR A 62 -19.08 16.42 9.80
CA THR A 62 -20.09 15.96 8.84
C THR A 62 -20.15 16.82 7.60
N LEU A 63 -19.53 16.36 6.50
CA LEU A 63 -19.57 17.03 5.21
C LEU A 63 -20.76 16.57 4.38
N GLN A 64 -21.66 17.50 4.05
CA GLN A 64 -22.80 17.26 3.16
C GLN A 64 -22.39 17.51 1.71
N ARG A 65 -22.28 16.45 0.89
CA ARG A 65 -21.98 16.57 -0.55
C ARG A 65 -23.23 16.35 -1.39
N LYS A 66 -23.42 17.22 -2.38
CA LYS A 66 -24.41 17.07 -3.45
C LYS A 66 -23.70 16.55 -4.70
N THR A 67 -24.28 15.58 -5.39
CA THR A 67 -23.77 15.09 -6.68
C THR A 67 -24.93 14.93 -7.64
N ARG A 68 -24.89 15.67 -8.75
CA ARG A 68 -25.91 15.63 -9.80
C ARG A 68 -25.47 14.67 -10.90
N SER A 69 -26.35 13.76 -11.29
CA SER A 69 -26.13 12.82 -12.41
C SER A 69 -27.37 12.80 -13.29
N THR A 70 -27.20 12.81 -14.61
CA THR A 70 -28.30 12.64 -15.56
C THR A 70 -28.49 11.16 -15.86
N LEU A 71 -29.68 10.62 -15.57
CA LEU A 71 -30.07 9.26 -15.89
C LEU A 71 -30.95 9.27 -17.14
N ASN A 72 -30.52 8.57 -18.19
CA ASN A 72 -31.29 8.39 -19.40
C ASN A 72 -32.18 7.14 -19.27
N ILE A 73 -33.49 7.35 -19.26
CA ILE A 73 -34.48 6.28 -19.15
C ILE A 73 -35.03 5.99 -20.55
N PRO A 74 -34.87 4.77 -21.11
CA PRO A 74 -35.45 4.41 -22.39
C PRO A 74 -36.97 4.28 -22.26
N GLY A 75 -37.71 5.08 -23.04
CA GLY A 75 -39.17 5.06 -23.04
C GLY A 75 -39.75 4.01 -23.99
N THR A 76 -40.84 3.36 -23.59
CA THR A 76 -41.73 2.64 -24.51
C THR A 76 -42.22 3.61 -25.59
N GLY A 77 -41.80 3.39 -26.84
CA GLY A 77 -42.03 4.32 -27.96
C GLY A 77 -40.76 5.00 -28.52
N GLY A 78 -39.55 4.56 -28.13
CA GLY A 78 -38.29 4.95 -28.78
C GLY A 78 -37.75 6.34 -28.42
N LYS A 79 -38.46 7.08 -27.57
CA LYS A 79 -38.08 8.42 -27.09
C LYS A 79 -37.55 8.31 -25.66
N SER A 80 -36.24 8.47 -25.49
CA SER A 80 -35.59 8.45 -24.17
C SER A 80 -35.83 9.77 -23.41
N LYS A 81 -36.08 9.69 -22.11
CA LYS A 81 -36.16 10.87 -21.22
C LYS A 81 -34.92 10.93 -20.34
N SER A 82 -34.28 12.10 -20.29
CA SER A 82 -33.18 12.38 -19.37
C SER A 82 -33.72 12.98 -18.08
N VAL A 83 -33.47 12.34 -16.93
CA VAL A 83 -33.87 12.80 -15.60
C VAL A 83 -32.62 13.20 -14.82
N GLN A 84 -32.59 14.42 -14.29
CA GLN A 84 -31.45 14.88 -13.48
C GLN A 84 -31.68 14.50 -12.01
N ILE A 85 -30.81 13.64 -11.48
CA ILE A 85 -30.89 13.10 -10.12
C ILE A 85 -29.83 13.79 -9.26
N GLU A 86 -30.24 14.53 -8.24
CA GLU A 86 -29.35 15.06 -7.20
C GLU A 86 -29.28 14.06 -6.03
N VAL A 87 -28.14 13.35 -5.90
CA VAL A 87 -27.86 12.52 -4.73
C VAL A 87 -27.21 13.39 -3.66
N ARG A 88 -27.79 13.39 -2.47
CA ARG A 88 -27.26 14.08 -1.28
C ARG A 88 -26.69 13.02 -0.34
N LYS A 89 -25.38 13.03 -0.12
CA LYS A 89 -24.70 12.06 0.76
C LYS A 89 -24.02 12.77 1.91
N LYS A 90 -24.39 12.39 3.14
CA LYS A 90 -23.62 12.72 4.35
C LYS A 90 -22.35 11.88 4.38
N ARG A 91 -21.19 12.52 4.51
CA ARG A 91 -19.92 11.87 4.87
C ARG A 91 -19.51 12.38 6.24
N THR A 92 -19.43 11.47 7.21
CA THR A 92 -18.94 11.76 8.55
C THR A 92 -17.49 11.32 8.61
N TYR A 93 -16.59 12.25 8.94
CA TYR A 93 -15.20 11.94 9.23
C TYR A 93 -15.01 11.97 10.74
N VAL A 94 -14.33 10.96 11.29
CA VAL A 94 -13.94 10.92 12.69
C VAL A 94 -12.43 11.14 12.75
N LYS A 95 -12.00 12.11 13.56
CA LYS A 95 -10.62 12.61 13.64
C LYS A 95 -9.63 11.54 14.14
N GLY A 96 -10.08 10.68 15.06
CA GLY A 96 -9.25 9.67 15.71
C GLY A 96 -8.64 8.59 14.78
N ASP A 97 -9.29 8.27 13.66
CA ASP A 97 -8.73 7.26 12.73
C ASP A 97 -7.44 7.77 12.05
N ALA A 98 -7.38 9.07 11.72
CA ALA A 98 -6.23 9.68 11.06
C ALA A 98 -5.06 9.91 12.03
N ASP A 99 -5.33 10.38 13.24
CA ASP A 99 -4.28 10.65 14.23
C ASP A 99 -3.63 9.34 14.74
N ALA A 100 -4.41 8.25 14.85
CA ALA A 100 -3.88 6.92 15.16
C ALA A 100 -3.02 6.34 14.02
N GLU A 101 -3.43 6.51 12.76
CA GLU A 101 -2.65 6.06 11.59
C GLU A 101 -1.34 6.86 11.45
N GLN A 102 -1.36 8.16 11.75
CA GLN A 102 -0.13 8.99 11.77
C GLN A 102 0.82 8.59 12.91
N ALA A 103 0.33 8.41 14.13
CA ALA A 103 1.16 7.98 15.26
C ALA A 103 1.78 6.58 15.04
N GLN A 104 1.07 5.67 14.38
CA GLN A 104 1.60 4.36 13.99
C GLN A 104 2.68 4.47 12.89
N ALA A 105 2.47 5.34 11.91
CA ALA A 105 3.45 5.56 10.84
C ALA A 105 4.74 6.21 11.34
N GLU A 106 4.66 7.14 12.31
CA GLU A 106 5.83 7.76 12.95
C GLU A 106 6.60 6.74 13.80
N ALA A 107 5.91 5.94 14.61
CA ALA A 107 6.53 4.87 15.40
C ALA A 107 7.20 3.78 14.52
N GLU A 108 6.59 3.40 13.39
CA GLU A 108 7.23 2.45 12.46
C GLU A 108 8.45 3.08 11.74
N ALA A 109 8.41 4.38 11.43
CA ALA A 109 9.53 5.08 10.82
C ALA A 109 10.72 5.25 11.78
N GLU A 110 10.46 5.50 13.06
CA GLU A 110 11.48 5.59 14.11
C GLU A 110 12.14 4.23 14.36
N ALA A 111 11.35 3.17 14.54
CA ALA A 111 11.85 1.80 14.69
C ALA A 111 12.67 1.33 13.46
N GLN A 112 12.33 1.76 12.25
CA GLN A 112 13.13 1.46 11.05
C GLN A 112 14.48 2.20 11.05
N ARG A 113 14.53 3.45 11.52
CA ARG A 113 15.79 4.23 11.65
C ARG A 113 16.71 3.64 12.70
N GLU A 114 16.20 3.28 13.87
CA GLU A 114 16.99 2.63 14.93
C GLU A 114 17.58 1.30 14.45
N ALA A 115 16.78 0.48 13.75
CA ALA A 115 17.23 -0.80 13.20
C ALA A 115 18.31 -0.63 12.10
N GLU A 116 18.18 0.40 11.25
CA GLU A 116 19.20 0.72 10.23
C GLU A 116 20.49 1.25 10.86
N GLU A 117 20.39 2.11 11.88
CA GLU A 117 21.56 2.63 12.58
C GLU A 117 22.29 1.54 13.37
N GLN A 118 21.56 0.66 14.07
CA GLN A 118 22.15 -0.51 14.74
C GLN A 118 22.86 -1.43 13.74
N ALA A 119 22.23 -1.75 12.61
CA ALA A 119 22.84 -2.57 11.56
C ALA A 119 24.11 -1.92 10.97
N ARG A 120 24.13 -0.58 10.82
CA ARG A 120 25.32 0.17 10.38
C ARG A 120 26.44 0.12 11.42
N ARG A 121 26.13 0.34 12.71
CA ARG A 121 27.10 0.28 13.82
C ARG A 121 27.69 -1.12 13.99
N GLU A 122 26.88 -2.18 13.84
CA GLU A 122 27.35 -3.58 13.87
C GLU A 122 28.26 -3.91 12.69
N ALA A 123 27.90 -3.49 11.47
CA ALA A 123 28.72 -3.69 10.28
C ALA A 123 30.07 -2.97 10.39
N GLU A 124 30.08 -1.74 10.92
CA GLU A 124 31.30 -0.96 11.14
C GLU A 124 32.20 -1.58 12.21
N GLN A 125 31.66 -1.99 13.36
CA GLN A 125 32.42 -2.73 14.36
C GLN A 125 32.99 -4.06 13.83
N LYS A 126 32.23 -4.78 13.00
CA LYS A 126 32.72 -6.04 12.41
C LYS A 126 33.85 -5.79 11.42
N ALA A 127 33.74 -4.76 10.58
CA ALA A 127 34.80 -4.35 9.66
C ALA A 127 36.09 -3.92 10.41
N GLN A 128 35.95 -3.16 11.50
CA GLN A 128 37.08 -2.77 12.35
C GLN A 128 37.76 -4.00 12.98
N ARG A 129 36.99 -4.95 13.55
CA ARG A 129 37.54 -6.17 14.14
C ARG A 129 38.23 -7.08 13.11
N GLU A 130 37.67 -7.23 11.90
CA GLU A 130 38.30 -8.00 10.81
C GLU A 130 39.58 -7.32 10.30
N ALA A 131 39.63 -5.98 10.26
CA ALA A 131 40.84 -5.23 9.90
C ALA A 131 41.93 -5.35 10.98
N GLU A 132 41.56 -5.23 12.27
CA GLU A 132 42.49 -5.39 13.40
C GLU A 132 43.03 -6.82 13.49
N GLU A 133 42.17 -7.83 13.26
CA GLU A 133 42.60 -9.23 13.22
C GLU A 133 43.55 -9.49 12.04
N LYS A 134 43.27 -8.94 10.84
CA LYS A 134 44.21 -8.99 9.71
C LYS A 134 45.55 -8.36 10.05
N ALA A 135 45.57 -7.15 10.60
CA ALA A 135 46.80 -6.47 10.97
C ALA A 135 47.63 -7.27 11.99
N LYS A 136 46.96 -7.86 13.00
CA LYS A 136 47.61 -8.76 13.98
C LYS A 136 48.15 -10.04 13.34
N ARG A 137 47.40 -10.66 12.42
CA ARG A 137 47.85 -11.85 11.69
C ARG A 137 49.04 -11.54 10.77
N GLU A 138 48.99 -10.45 10.00
CA GLU A 138 50.07 -10.03 9.10
C GLU A 138 51.35 -9.64 9.87
N ALA A 139 51.22 -8.96 11.02
CA ALA A 139 52.36 -8.68 11.90
C ALA A 139 52.97 -9.96 12.49
N ALA A 140 52.15 -10.92 12.94
CA ALA A 140 52.61 -12.20 13.46
C ALA A 140 53.27 -13.08 12.37
N ASP A 141 52.74 -13.07 11.15
CA ASP A 141 53.29 -13.81 10.01
C ASP A 141 54.60 -13.17 9.51
N LYS A 142 54.71 -11.84 9.54
CA LYS A 142 55.97 -11.12 9.27
C LYS A 142 57.03 -11.45 10.31
N ALA A 143 56.70 -11.38 11.60
CA ALA A 143 57.62 -11.76 12.69
C ALA A 143 58.07 -13.23 12.59
N LYS A 144 57.16 -14.15 12.20
CA LYS A 144 57.52 -15.56 11.94
C LYS A 144 58.42 -15.73 10.73
N ARG A 145 58.23 -14.97 9.65
CA ARG A 145 59.08 -15.01 8.47
C ARG A 145 60.46 -14.42 8.75
N GLU A 146 60.54 -13.30 9.45
CA GLU A 146 61.81 -12.70 9.88
C GLU A 146 62.57 -13.64 10.83
N ALA A 147 61.89 -14.30 11.77
CA ALA A 147 62.51 -15.34 12.61
C ALA A 147 63.00 -16.55 11.78
N ALA A 148 62.17 -17.09 10.89
CA ALA A 148 62.51 -18.23 10.05
C ALA A 148 63.56 -17.92 8.96
N GLU A 149 63.71 -16.66 8.55
CA GLU A 149 64.76 -16.20 7.64
C GLU A 149 66.10 -16.14 8.36
N ASN A 150 66.14 -15.54 9.56
CA ASN A 150 67.33 -15.56 10.43
C ASN A 150 67.73 -17.00 10.81
N GLU A 151 66.78 -17.91 11.01
CA GLU A 151 67.04 -19.34 11.27
C GLU A 151 67.52 -20.09 10.01
N LYS A 152 66.97 -19.78 8.82
CA LYS A 152 67.42 -20.35 7.53
C LYS A 152 68.81 -19.91 7.10
N VAL A 153 69.28 -18.74 7.55
CA VAL A 153 70.67 -18.30 7.31
C VAL A 153 71.69 -19.14 8.10
N THR A 154 71.27 -19.92 9.11
CA THR A 154 72.18 -20.82 9.86
C THR A 154 72.03 -22.31 9.55
N ASN A 155 70.94 -22.76 8.92
CA ASN A 155 70.77 -24.16 8.51
C ASN A 155 70.05 -24.31 7.16
N GLN A 156 70.67 -25.02 6.20
CA GLN A 156 69.99 -25.54 5.00
C GLN A 156 69.18 -26.80 5.34
N PRO A 157 67.89 -26.89 4.96
CA PRO A 157 67.15 -28.15 4.94
C PRO A 157 66.71 -28.57 3.53
N THR A 158 66.61 -29.88 3.33
CA THR A 158 66.34 -30.57 2.06
C THR A 158 64.89 -30.42 1.56
N ASP A 159 64.74 -30.51 0.23
CA ASP A 159 63.50 -30.26 -0.54
C ASP A 159 62.33 -31.25 -0.30
N GLU A 160 62.53 -32.29 0.50
CA GLU A 160 61.52 -33.36 0.66
C GLU A 160 60.47 -33.02 1.74
N MET A 161 60.85 -32.32 2.81
CA MET A 161 59.92 -32.00 3.91
C MET A 161 58.90 -30.92 3.53
N THR A 162 59.26 -29.99 2.64
CA THR A 162 58.36 -28.95 2.11
C THR A 162 57.24 -29.55 1.27
N LYS A 163 57.56 -30.57 0.45
CA LYS A 163 56.61 -31.27 -0.42
C LYS A 163 55.58 -32.07 0.37
N ALA A 164 56.00 -32.76 1.44
CA ALA A 164 55.09 -33.45 2.36
C ALA A 164 54.14 -32.46 3.07
N ALA A 165 54.67 -31.36 3.61
CA ALA A 165 53.87 -30.32 4.27
C ALA A 165 52.83 -29.67 3.33
N GLN A 166 53.16 -29.49 2.05
CA GLN A 166 52.23 -28.99 1.04
C GLN A 166 51.12 -30.01 0.69
N SER A 167 51.44 -31.31 0.60
CA SER A 167 50.41 -32.34 0.34
C SER A 167 49.39 -32.48 1.49
N ASP A 168 49.85 -32.44 2.74
CA ASP A 168 48.96 -32.47 3.91
C ASP A 168 48.09 -31.21 4.03
N LYS A 169 48.62 -30.05 3.63
CA LYS A 169 47.84 -28.82 3.54
C LYS A 169 46.74 -28.93 2.47
N ALA A 170 47.08 -29.40 1.27
CA ALA A 170 46.12 -29.60 0.18
C ALA A 170 45.01 -30.60 0.56
N ARG A 171 45.34 -31.67 1.29
CA ARG A 171 44.37 -32.66 1.79
C ARG A 171 43.38 -32.03 2.79
N ARG A 172 43.86 -31.23 3.75
CA ARG A 172 43.00 -30.52 4.73
C ARG A 172 42.12 -29.47 4.06
N GLU A 173 42.62 -28.78 3.04
CA GLU A 173 41.85 -27.80 2.27
C GLU A 173 40.76 -28.47 1.41
N ALA A 174 41.03 -29.64 0.84
CA ALA A 174 40.03 -30.44 0.12
C ALA A 174 38.91 -30.96 1.06
N GLU A 175 39.26 -31.47 2.23
CA GLU A 175 38.30 -31.94 3.24
C GLU A 175 37.42 -30.79 3.76
N ALA A 176 38.01 -29.61 3.99
CA ALA A 176 37.27 -28.40 4.35
C ALA A 176 36.35 -27.88 3.21
N ALA A 177 36.74 -28.06 1.95
CA ALA A 177 35.90 -27.71 0.80
C ALA A 177 34.71 -28.67 0.63
N GLU A 178 34.91 -29.97 0.84
CA GLU A 178 33.85 -30.98 0.90
C GLU A 178 32.83 -30.67 2.01
N LEU A 179 33.29 -30.37 3.22
CA LEU A 179 32.41 -30.02 4.34
C LEU A 179 31.56 -28.78 4.04
N LYS A 180 32.16 -27.76 3.41
CA LYS A 180 31.46 -26.54 2.98
C LYS A 180 30.41 -26.82 1.91
N ARG A 181 30.70 -27.68 0.92
CA ARG A 181 29.71 -28.07 -0.10
C ARG A 181 28.52 -28.80 0.49
N LYS A 182 28.76 -29.77 1.39
CA LYS A 182 27.69 -30.49 2.11
C LYS A 182 26.82 -29.55 2.94
N ALA A 183 27.43 -28.57 3.62
CA ALA A 183 26.71 -27.54 4.36
C ALA A 183 25.90 -26.57 3.45
N GLU A 184 26.42 -26.17 2.30
CA GLU A 184 25.67 -25.34 1.33
C GLU A 184 24.49 -26.10 0.73
N GLU A 185 24.68 -27.38 0.38
CA GLU A 185 23.63 -28.23 -0.18
C GLU A 185 22.50 -28.46 0.84
N GLU A 186 22.84 -28.75 2.10
CA GLU A 186 21.84 -28.89 3.17
C GLU A 186 21.10 -27.56 3.44
N ALA A 187 21.80 -26.43 3.41
CA ALA A 187 21.20 -25.11 3.54
C ALA A 187 20.26 -24.79 2.37
N ARG A 188 20.63 -25.12 1.13
CA ARG A 188 19.76 -25.00 -0.06
C ARG A 188 18.52 -25.88 0.05
N ARG A 189 18.68 -27.14 0.45
CA ARG A 189 17.57 -28.09 0.64
C ARG A 189 16.59 -27.60 1.71
N LYS A 190 17.08 -27.08 2.84
CA LYS A 190 16.23 -26.46 3.89
C LYS A 190 15.54 -25.19 3.39
N LEU A 191 16.20 -24.37 2.59
CA LEU A 191 15.60 -23.16 2.00
C LEU A 191 14.48 -23.52 1.00
N GLU A 192 14.71 -24.52 0.14
CA GLU A 192 13.72 -25.03 -0.81
C GLU A 192 12.51 -25.66 -0.10
N GLU A 193 12.74 -26.45 0.95
CA GLU A 193 11.65 -27.03 1.74
C GLU A 193 10.81 -25.95 2.44
N ASN A 194 11.46 -24.93 3.03
CA ASN A 194 10.76 -23.80 3.63
C ASN A 194 9.99 -22.97 2.59
N ALA A 195 10.55 -22.76 1.40
CA ALA A 195 9.85 -22.11 0.29
C ALA A 195 8.63 -22.91 -0.18
N ARG A 196 8.74 -24.25 -0.21
CA ARG A 196 7.62 -25.15 -0.53
C ARG A 196 6.53 -25.11 0.54
N ARG A 197 6.88 -25.15 1.83
CA ARG A 197 5.92 -25.02 2.94
C ARG A 197 5.19 -23.68 2.89
N ALA A 198 5.92 -22.58 2.69
CA ALA A 198 5.32 -21.24 2.53
C ALA A 198 4.39 -21.14 1.30
N ALA A 199 4.71 -21.84 0.20
CA ALA A 199 3.85 -21.87 -0.98
C ALA A 199 2.55 -22.67 -0.74
N GLU A 200 2.60 -23.81 -0.04
CA GLU A 200 1.41 -24.58 0.35
C GLU A 200 0.53 -23.81 1.36
N GLU A 201 1.13 -23.13 2.34
CA GLU A 201 0.37 -22.28 3.28
C GLU A 201 -0.29 -21.08 2.58
N ALA A 202 0.42 -20.41 1.67
CA ALA A 202 -0.14 -19.34 0.86
C ALA A 202 -1.29 -19.84 -0.03
N ARG A 203 -1.17 -21.06 -0.57
CA ARG A 203 -2.23 -21.72 -1.32
C ARG A 203 -3.45 -22.03 -0.43
N ARG A 204 -3.25 -22.61 0.75
CA ARG A 204 -4.34 -22.92 1.69
C ARG A 204 -5.10 -21.66 2.09
N LEU A 205 -4.39 -20.58 2.42
CA LEU A 205 -4.99 -19.30 2.77
C LEU A 205 -5.75 -18.67 1.58
N ALA A 206 -5.27 -18.85 0.35
CA ALA A 206 -5.98 -18.42 -0.85
C ALA A 206 -7.26 -19.23 -1.10
N GLU A 207 -7.25 -20.54 -0.85
CA GLU A 207 -8.44 -21.41 -0.95
C GLU A 207 -9.48 -21.07 0.14
N GLU A 208 -9.05 -20.85 1.39
CA GLU A 208 -9.91 -20.37 2.49
C GLU A 208 -10.56 -19.01 2.16
N LYS A 209 -9.78 -18.04 1.68
CA LYS A 209 -10.29 -16.72 1.28
C LYS A 209 -11.18 -16.76 0.04
N ALA A 210 -10.93 -17.67 -0.90
CA ALA A 210 -11.81 -17.90 -2.04
C ALA A 210 -13.17 -18.47 -1.60
N ALA A 211 -13.19 -19.41 -0.65
CA ALA A 211 -14.41 -19.96 -0.08
C ALA A 211 -15.20 -18.91 0.72
N GLU A 212 -14.53 -18.06 1.50
CA GLU A 212 -15.15 -16.92 2.20
C GLU A 212 -15.83 -15.96 1.20
N TRP A 213 -15.14 -15.61 0.13
CA TRP A 213 -15.68 -14.76 -0.94
C TRP A 213 -16.85 -15.41 -1.69
N GLU A 214 -16.80 -16.72 -1.92
CA GLU A 214 -17.90 -17.45 -2.57
C GLU A 214 -19.16 -17.50 -1.67
N ASN A 215 -18.97 -17.68 -0.35
CA ASN A 215 -20.05 -17.62 0.64
C ASN A 215 -20.67 -16.22 0.75
N GLN A 216 -19.86 -15.15 0.71
CA GLN A 216 -20.36 -13.78 0.60
C GLN A 216 -21.17 -13.57 -0.70
N ARG A 217 -20.68 -14.07 -1.84
CA ARG A 217 -21.41 -14.02 -3.12
C ARG A 217 -22.73 -14.81 -3.07
N LYS A 218 -22.75 -15.98 -2.43
CA LYS A 218 -23.97 -16.78 -2.20
C LYS A 218 -24.97 -16.01 -1.33
N LYS A 219 -24.52 -15.35 -0.25
CA LYS A 219 -25.37 -14.50 0.62
C LYS A 219 -25.93 -13.28 -0.11
N ILE A 220 -25.13 -12.59 -0.93
CA ILE A 220 -25.58 -11.48 -1.79
C ILE A 220 -26.59 -11.97 -2.84
N ARG A 221 -26.36 -13.13 -3.46
CA ARG A 221 -27.29 -13.74 -4.42
C ARG A 221 -28.61 -14.12 -3.74
N ALA A 222 -28.59 -14.77 -2.59
CA ALA A 222 -29.77 -15.18 -1.85
C ALA A 222 -30.62 -13.99 -1.39
N THR A 223 -30.00 -12.95 -0.82
CA THR A 223 -30.69 -11.71 -0.45
C THR A 223 -31.26 -10.97 -1.66
N THR A 224 -30.57 -11.00 -2.80
CA THR A 224 -31.08 -10.45 -4.06
C THR A 224 -32.27 -11.25 -4.59
N THR A 225 -32.19 -12.59 -4.61
CA THR A 225 -33.30 -13.47 -5.03
C THR A 225 -34.53 -13.31 -4.14
N SER A 226 -34.36 -13.27 -2.81
CA SER A 226 -35.44 -13.01 -1.85
C SER A 226 -36.08 -11.64 -2.09
N ARG A 227 -35.27 -10.59 -2.34
CA ARG A 227 -35.77 -9.25 -2.67
C ARG A 227 -36.55 -9.20 -3.98
N LEU A 228 -36.20 -10.03 -4.99
CA LEU A 228 -36.99 -10.15 -6.22
C LEU A 228 -38.30 -10.92 -6.00
N GLN A 229 -38.30 -11.96 -5.14
CA GLN A 229 -39.51 -12.73 -4.79
C GLN A 229 -40.52 -11.92 -3.98
N LEU A 230 -40.06 -10.96 -3.16
CA LEU A 230 -40.90 -10.04 -2.38
C LEU A 230 -41.53 -8.90 -3.22
N MET A 231 -41.28 -8.84 -4.54
CA MET A 231 -41.98 -7.89 -5.41
C MET A 231 -43.33 -8.49 -5.87
N PRO A 232 -44.47 -7.83 -5.60
CA PRO A 232 -45.77 -8.36 -6.00
C PRO A 232 -45.87 -8.46 -7.53
N VAL A 233 -46.10 -9.66 -8.04
CA VAL A 233 -46.39 -9.90 -9.46
C VAL A 233 -47.72 -9.23 -9.78
N ARG A 234 -47.65 -8.03 -10.36
CA ARG A 234 -48.83 -7.24 -10.75
C ARG A 234 -49.54 -7.93 -11.92
N GLN A 235 -50.46 -8.83 -11.60
CA GLN A 235 -51.32 -9.49 -12.57
C GLN A 235 -52.09 -8.43 -13.36
N LYS A 236 -51.76 -8.27 -14.65
CA LYS A 236 -52.52 -7.40 -15.56
C LYS A 236 -53.75 -8.17 -16.05
N THR A 237 -54.92 -7.82 -15.52
CA THR A 237 -56.20 -8.25 -16.06
C THR A 237 -56.32 -7.75 -17.51
N LYS A 238 -56.48 -8.67 -18.46
CA LYS A 238 -56.81 -8.33 -19.85
C LYS A 238 -58.30 -8.00 -19.94
N THR A 239 -58.65 -6.72 -19.98
CA THR A 239 -59.96 -6.29 -20.47
C THR A 239 -59.98 -6.38 -21.99
N ILE A 240 -60.66 -7.40 -22.53
CA ILE A 240 -60.88 -7.54 -23.97
C ILE A 240 -62.08 -6.67 -24.36
N ALA A 241 -61.82 -5.44 -24.77
CA ALA A 241 -62.81 -4.61 -25.46
C ALA A 241 -62.87 -5.05 -26.94
N LYS A 242 -63.99 -5.66 -27.34
CA LYS A 242 -64.26 -6.00 -28.74
C LYS A 242 -64.70 -4.73 -29.50
N SER A 243 -63.98 -4.37 -30.56
CA SER A 243 -64.50 -3.49 -31.61
C SER A 243 -64.25 -4.11 -32.99
N LYS A 244 -65.29 -4.01 -33.82
CA LYS A 244 -65.58 -4.77 -35.05
C LYS A 244 -64.43 -4.92 -36.05
N ALA A 245 -64.36 -6.10 -36.66
CA ALA A 245 -63.61 -6.35 -37.89
C ALA A 245 -64.40 -5.88 -39.13
N VAL A 246 -63.68 -5.45 -40.17
CA VAL A 246 -64.12 -5.43 -41.57
C VAL A 246 -63.00 -6.07 -42.44
N VAL A 247 -63.40 -6.72 -43.52
CA VAL A 247 -62.72 -7.82 -44.24
C VAL A 247 -61.79 -7.32 -45.38
N VAL A 248 -61.08 -8.28 -46.02
CA VAL A 248 -60.25 -8.24 -47.27
C VAL A 248 -58.75 -7.99 -47.04
N ALA A 249 -57.79 -8.79 -47.54
CA ALA A 249 -57.79 -10.16 -48.11
C ALA A 249 -56.35 -10.80 -48.03
N PRO A 250 -56.15 -12.13 -48.23
CA PRO A 250 -54.86 -12.80 -48.01
C PRO A 250 -54.06 -13.23 -49.27
N ALA A 251 -52.77 -13.58 -49.04
CA ALA A 251 -51.80 -14.29 -49.91
C ALA A 251 -51.09 -13.45 -51.02
N PRO A 252 -49.90 -13.86 -51.55
CA PRO A 252 -49.15 -15.12 -51.33
C PRO A 252 -47.69 -14.94 -50.79
N PRO A 253 -46.96 -16.04 -50.47
CA PRO A 253 -45.59 -16.01 -49.92
C PRO A 253 -44.47 -16.28 -50.95
N ARG A 254 -43.21 -16.15 -50.48
CA ARG A 254 -41.89 -16.40 -51.14
C ARG A 254 -41.34 -15.15 -51.88
N GLN A 255 -40.03 -14.92 -51.99
CA GLN A 255 -38.88 -15.83 -51.92
C GLN A 255 -37.71 -15.31 -51.06
N ARG A 256 -36.80 -16.21 -50.65
CA ARG A 256 -35.46 -15.86 -50.14
C ARG A 256 -34.61 -15.26 -51.26
N VAL A 257 -34.14 -14.03 -51.11
CA VAL A 257 -33.08 -13.45 -51.97
C VAL A 257 -31.79 -13.37 -51.17
N ARG A 258 -30.69 -13.90 -51.72
CA ARG A 258 -29.35 -13.86 -51.10
C ARG A 258 -28.78 -12.43 -51.17
N PRO A 259 -28.25 -11.83 -50.08
CA PRO A 259 -27.42 -10.64 -50.21
C PRO A 259 -26.10 -11.01 -50.91
N LYS A 260 -25.74 -10.23 -51.94
CA LYS A 260 -24.53 -10.42 -52.74
C LYS A 260 -23.28 -10.06 -51.91
N LYS A 261 -22.14 -10.71 -52.19
CA LYS A 261 -20.83 -10.22 -51.73
C LYS A 261 -20.57 -8.85 -52.37
N ALA A 262 -20.26 -7.85 -51.54
CA ALA A 262 -19.67 -6.60 -51.98
C ALA A 262 -18.51 -6.26 -51.04
N THR A 263 -17.32 -6.16 -51.63
CA THR A 263 -16.10 -5.70 -50.96
C THR A 263 -16.21 -4.22 -50.60
N SER A 264 -15.87 -3.86 -49.36
CA SER A 264 -15.68 -2.46 -48.96
C SER A 264 -14.48 -2.33 -48.04
N THR A 265 -13.43 -1.70 -48.56
CA THR A 265 -12.15 -1.49 -47.89
C THR A 265 -12.16 -0.23 -47.03
N LEU A 266 -12.26 -0.37 -45.70
CA LEU A 266 -12.01 0.74 -44.78
C LEU A 266 -11.06 0.32 -43.64
N LYS A 267 -9.99 1.11 -43.48
CA LYS A 267 -8.79 0.78 -42.71
C LYS A 267 -9.05 0.85 -41.19
N PRO A 268 -8.62 -0.13 -40.38
CA PRO A 268 -8.61 0.03 -38.93
C PRO A 268 -7.51 1.02 -38.52
N LYS A 269 -7.88 2.25 -38.14
CA LYS A 269 -6.96 3.19 -37.51
C LYS A 269 -6.60 2.69 -36.11
N LEU A 270 -5.47 2.00 -36.01
CA LEU A 270 -4.77 1.67 -34.76
C LEU A 270 -4.57 2.94 -33.92
N THR A 271 -5.40 3.13 -32.91
CA THR A 271 -5.14 4.08 -31.81
C THR A 271 -4.71 3.30 -30.58
N VAL A 272 -3.44 2.89 -30.59
CA VAL A 272 -2.77 2.25 -29.45
C VAL A 272 -2.62 3.27 -28.32
N LYS A 273 -3.67 3.47 -27.52
CA LYS A 273 -3.58 4.19 -26.25
C LYS A 273 -2.99 3.27 -25.19
N LYS A 274 -1.68 3.42 -24.98
CA LYS A 274 -0.82 2.79 -23.95
C LYS A 274 -1.60 2.42 -22.68
N ARG A 275 -1.70 1.12 -22.38
CA ARG A 275 -2.20 0.63 -21.08
C ARG A 275 -1.42 -0.58 -20.54
N VAL A 276 -0.10 -0.58 -20.72
CA VAL A 276 0.82 -1.62 -20.23
C VAL A 276 1.81 -1.01 -19.23
N HIS A 277 1.32 -0.37 -18.15
CA HIS A 277 2.13 0.19 -17.06
C HIS A 277 1.39 0.13 -15.69
N ARG A 278 0.69 -0.98 -15.40
CA ARG A 278 0.03 -1.22 -14.09
C ARG A 278 0.14 -2.64 -13.52
N TYR A 279 1.04 -3.47 -14.05
CA TYR A 279 1.30 -4.83 -13.52
C TYR A 279 2.74 -5.07 -13.02
N ALA A 280 3.62 -4.07 -13.09
CA ALA A 280 4.97 -4.17 -12.53
C ALA A 280 5.05 -3.77 -11.03
N ALA A 281 4.28 -2.76 -10.60
CA ALA A 281 4.39 -2.19 -9.26
C ALA A 281 3.94 -3.13 -8.12
N VAL A 282 3.00 -4.05 -8.37
CA VAL A 282 2.48 -4.97 -7.34
C VAL A 282 3.48 -6.11 -7.02
N LYS A 283 4.39 -6.43 -7.94
CA LYS A 283 5.33 -7.55 -7.77
C LYS A 283 6.56 -7.19 -6.91
N VAL A 284 6.92 -5.91 -6.83
CA VAL A 284 8.05 -5.42 -6.01
C VAL A 284 7.68 -5.36 -4.52
N ALA A 285 6.47 -4.90 -4.20
CA ALA A 285 6.01 -4.78 -2.81
C ALA A 285 5.97 -6.14 -2.06
N ASN A 286 5.65 -7.23 -2.76
CA ASN A 286 5.50 -8.55 -2.13
C ASN A 286 6.86 -9.21 -1.79
N ILE A 287 7.93 -8.87 -2.50
CA ILE A 287 9.29 -9.39 -2.23
C ILE A 287 9.86 -8.76 -0.95
N VAL A 288 9.58 -7.46 -0.71
CA VAL A 288 10.07 -6.74 0.48
C VAL A 288 9.42 -7.25 1.77
N ASN A 289 8.12 -7.54 1.76
CA ASN A 289 7.43 -8.06 2.95
C ASN A 289 7.81 -9.51 3.30
N GLN A 290 8.09 -10.35 2.31
CA GLN A 290 8.52 -11.74 2.57
C GLN A 290 9.91 -11.80 3.22
N ALA A 291 10.80 -10.83 2.93
CA ALA A 291 12.11 -10.71 3.57
C ALA A 291 12.03 -10.23 5.04
N ARG A 292 11.04 -9.41 5.41
CA ARG A 292 10.85 -8.94 6.80
C ARG A 292 10.40 -10.09 7.74
N CYS A 293 9.51 -10.98 7.29
CA CYS A 293 9.04 -12.10 8.12
C CYS A 293 10.12 -13.15 8.44
N SER A 294 11.03 -13.48 7.50
CA SER A 294 12.07 -14.49 7.76
C SER A 294 13.12 -14.04 8.78
N ARG A 295 13.36 -12.73 8.88
CA ARG A 295 14.34 -12.12 9.79
C ARG A 295 13.80 -11.97 11.22
N ALA A 296 12.48 -11.86 11.40
CA ALA A 296 11.85 -11.89 12.72
C ALA A 296 11.87 -13.30 13.33
N SER A 297 11.55 -14.34 12.56
CA SER A 297 11.50 -15.73 13.04
C SER A 297 12.88 -16.30 13.42
N THR A 298 13.97 -15.80 12.84
CA THR A 298 15.34 -16.24 13.15
C THR A 298 15.90 -15.64 14.44
N ASN A 299 15.35 -14.53 14.93
CA ASN A 299 15.74 -13.94 16.23
C ASN A 299 15.01 -14.55 17.44
N LEU A 300 13.86 -15.22 17.26
CA LEU A 300 13.18 -15.93 18.36
C LEU A 300 13.77 -17.31 18.67
N LEU A 301 14.57 -17.89 17.77
CA LEU A 301 15.21 -19.21 17.96
C LEU A 301 16.62 -19.14 18.57
N ARG A 302 17.00 -17.97 19.12
CA ARG A 302 18.34 -17.70 19.66
C ARG A 302 18.32 -17.04 21.06
N ARG A 303 17.29 -17.36 21.84
CA ARG A 303 17.17 -17.14 23.29
C ARG A 303 16.85 -18.48 23.95
#